data_AF-A0A8T5RZX2-F1
#
_entry.id   AF-A0A8T5RZX2-F1
#
_cell.length_a   1.000
_cell.length_b   1.000
_cell.length_c   1.000
_cell.angle_alpha   90.00
_cell.angle_beta   90.00
_cell.angle_gamma   90.00
#
_symmetry.space_group_name_H-M   'P 1'
#
loop_
_entity.id
_entity.type
_entity.pdbx_description
1 polymer ?
#
loop_
_entity_poly.entity_id
_entity_poly.type
_entity_poly.pdbx_seq_one_letter_code
_entity_poly.pdbx_strand_id
1 'polypeptide(L)' 'MGRLQLKCCKCGNMMETLPGGSQDIIIDDDTGDMLYWNGKECGYRPADCLVCEKCLEKGCK' A
#
# COMPACT_ATOMS: atom_id res chain seq x y z
N MET A 1 21.01 4.41 1.94
CA MET A 1 19.61 4.05 2.21
C MET A 1 18.89 3.95 0.87
N GLY A 2 18.43 2.76 0.50
CA GLY A 2 17.73 2.56 -0.77
C GLY A 2 16.37 3.26 -0.74
N ARG A 3 16.02 3.99 -1.80
CA ARG A 3 14.67 4.53 -1.96
C ARG A 3 13.71 3.34 -2.12
N LEU A 4 12.68 3.26 -1.30
CA LEU A 4 11.56 2.34 -1.52
C LEU A 4 10.92 2.72 -2.87
N GLN A 5 11.11 1.88 -3.88
CA GLN A 5 10.47 2.02 -5.18
C GLN A 5 9.15 1.26 -5.16
N LEU A 6 8.12 1.86 -4.57
CA LEU A 6 6.79 1.25 -4.51
C LEU A 6 6.00 1.67 -5.74
N LYS A 7 5.30 0.73 -6.38
CA LYS A 7 4.45 1.03 -7.54
C LYS A 7 2.99 0.92 -7.15
N CYS A 8 2.20 1.95 -7.47
CA CYS A 8 0.77 1.92 -7.24
C CYS A 8 0.12 0.83 -8.10
N CYS A 9 -0.57 -0.12 -7.47
CA CYS A 9 -1.24 -1.24 -8.13
C CYS A 9 -2.37 -0.77 -9.08
N LYS A 10 -2.96 0.39 -8.80
CA LYS A 10 -4.12 0.92 -9.53
C LYS A 10 -3.74 1.79 -10.74
N CYS A 11 -2.78 2.69 -10.58
CA CYS A 11 -2.40 3.64 -11.64
C CYS A 11 -0.97 3.49 -12.15
N GLY A 12 -0.19 2.57 -11.59
CA GLY A 12 1.21 2.35 -11.95
C GLY A 12 2.16 3.45 -11.53
N ASN A 13 1.69 4.49 -10.83
CA ASN A 13 2.53 5.60 -10.38
C ASN A 13 3.59 5.11 -9.39
N MET A 14 4.82 5.57 -9.57
CA MET A 14 5.90 5.31 -8.61
C MET A 14 5.68 6.19 -7.36
N MET A 15 5.81 5.55 -6.21
CA MET A 15 5.71 6.17 -4.89
C MET A 15 7.09 6.05 -4.24
N GLU A 16 7.63 7.18 -3.79
CA GLU A 16 8.90 7.23 -3.05
C GLU A 16 8.68 7.03 -1.53
N THR A 17 7.42 7.09 -1.09
CA THR A 17 6.99 6.93 0.30
C THR A 17 5.73 6.08 0.37
N LEU A 18 5.48 5.48 1.53
CA LEU A 18 4.19 4.83 1.80
C LEU A 18 3.06 5.88 1.78
N PRO A 19 1.87 5.54 1.26
CA PRO A 19 0.73 6.44 1.26
C PRO A 19 0.29 6.79 2.69
N GLY A 20 -0.12 8.04 2.93
CA GLY A 20 -0.51 8.54 4.23
C GLY A 20 -1.58 7.67 4.89
N GLY A 21 -1.32 7.26 6.14
CA GLY A 21 -2.16 6.30 6.87
C GLY A 21 -1.66 4.85 6.82
N SER A 22 -0.70 4.51 5.94
CA SER A 22 -0.10 3.17 5.86
C SER A 22 1.00 2.94 6.89
N GLN A 23 0.72 3.33 8.14
CA GLN A 23 1.63 3.16 9.28
C GLN A 23 1.30 1.92 10.10
N ASP A 24 0.13 1.33 9.88
CA ASP A 24 -0.26 0.07 10.50
C ASP A 24 0.15 -1.10 9.61
N ILE A 25 0.88 -2.05 10.19
CA ILE A 25 1.49 -3.18 9.49
C ILE A 25 1.15 -4.43 10.27
N ILE A 26 0.57 -5.41 9.59
CA ILE A 26 0.34 -6.75 10.14
C ILE A 26 1.19 -7.76 9.37
N ILE A 27 1.47 -8.88 10.01
CA ILE A 27 2.06 -10.05 9.35
C ILE A 27 0.90 -11.01 9.08
N ASP A 28 0.74 -11.39 7.82
CA ASP A 28 -0.21 -12.43 7.44
C ASP A 28 0.29 -13.77 7.95
N ASP A 29 -0.49 -14.45 8.80
CA ASP A 29 -0.05 -15.68 9.49
C ASP A 29 0.06 -16.88 8.52
N ASP A 30 -0.72 -16.86 7.44
CA ASP A 30 -0.75 -17.92 6.42
C ASP A 30 0.44 -17.83 5.45
N THR A 31 0.80 -16.62 5.02
CA THR A 31 1.84 -16.38 4.00
C THR A 31 3.16 -15.89 4.59
N GLY A 32 3.14 -15.32 5.80
CA GLY A 32 4.28 -14.64 6.42
C GLY A 32 4.57 -13.25 5.83
N ASP A 33 3.71 -12.75 4.93
CA ASP A 33 3.93 -11.47 4.25
C ASP A 33 3.56 -10.28 5.13
N MET A 34 4.32 -9.19 4.99
CA MET A 34 3.99 -7.91 5.61
C MET A 34 2.89 -7.21 4.81
N LEU A 35 1.74 -7.00 5.45
CA LEU A 35 0.63 -6.26 4.89
C LEU A 35 0.54 -4.88 5.54
N TYR A 36 0.43 -3.84 4.72
CA TYR A 36 0.32 -2.45 5.13
C TYR A 36 -1.13 -2.02 5.00
N TRP A 37 -1.64 -1.32 6.02
CA TRP A 37 -2.97 -0.73 5.97
C TRP A 37 -3.02 0.31 4.86
N ASN A 38 -3.83 0.11 3.84
CA ASN A 38 -3.91 0.99 2.69
C ASN A 38 -5.24 1.76 2.65
N GLY A 39 -5.80 2.05 3.83
CA GLY A 39 -7.06 2.77 4.00
C GLY A 39 -8.29 1.88 4.06
N LYS A 40 -9.38 2.42 4.61
CA LYS A 40 -10.63 1.68 4.91
C LYS A 40 -11.23 0.97 3.69
N GLU A 41 -11.09 1.55 2.51
CA GLU A 41 -11.63 0.96 1.27
C GLU A 41 -10.72 -0.11 0.65
N CYS A 42 -9.40 -0.04 0.85
CA CYS A 42 -8.46 -1.01 0.28
C CYS A 42 -8.07 -2.13 1.24
N GLY A 43 -8.21 -1.90 2.55
CA GLY A 43 -7.79 -2.82 3.61
C GLY A 43 -6.27 -2.96 3.69
N TYR A 44 -5.83 -4.08 4.26
CA TYR A 44 -4.43 -4.47 4.31
C TYR A 44 -3.97 -5.04 2.96
N ARG A 45 -2.81 -4.59 2.49
CA ARG A 45 -2.24 -4.95 1.18
C ARG A 45 -0.74 -5.19 1.30
N PRO A 46 -0.17 -6.12 0.52
CA PRO A 46 1.29 -6.27 0.44
C PRO A 46 1.92 -5.02 -0.20
N ALA A 47 3.19 -4.76 0.10
CA ALA A 47 3.93 -3.62 -0.45
C ALA A 47 3.86 -3.52 -1.98
N ASP A 48 3.89 -4.66 -2.67
CA ASP A 48 3.85 -4.75 -4.13
C ASP A 48 2.49 -4.37 -4.75
N CYS A 49 1.41 -4.31 -3.97
CA CYS A 49 0.09 -3.91 -4.44
C CYS A 49 -0.55 -2.83 -3.56
N LEU A 50 0.24 -1.85 -3.14
CA LEU A 50 -0.26 -0.64 -2.49
C LEU A 50 -0.90 0.32 -3.51
N VAL A 51 -1.87 1.09 -3.04
CA VAL A 51 -2.59 2.12 -3.78
C VAL A 51 -2.15 3.49 -3.26
N CYS A 52 -1.72 4.37 -4.18
CA CYS A 52 -1.27 5.71 -3.82
C CYS A 52 -2.41 6.58 -3.30
N GLU A 53 -2.08 7.64 -2.55
CA GLU A 53 -3.06 8.55 -1.93
C GLU A 53 -4.09 9.07 -2.93
N LYS A 54 -3.65 9.50 -4.12
CA LYS A 54 -4.54 9.97 -5.20
C LYS A 54 -5.56 8.94 -5.65
N CYS A 55 -5.23 7.66 -5.56
CA CYS A 55 -6.13 6.56 -5.91
C CYS A 55 -7.00 6.15 -4.72
N LEU A 56 -6.51 6.32 -3.48
CA LEU A 56 -7.31 6.15 -2.27
C LEU A 56 -8.42 7.19 -2.19
N GLU A 57 -8.14 8.45 -2.55
CA GLU A 57 -9.15 9.53 -2.60
C GLU A 57 -10.29 9.27 -3.61
N LYS A 58 -10.03 8.45 -4.63
CA LYS A 58 -11.02 8.04 -5.64
C LYS A 58 -11.77 6.76 -5.27
N GLY A 59 -11.38 6.15 -4.16
CA GLY A 59 -11.86 4.89 -3.66
C GLY A 59 -11.25 3.65 -4.31
N CYS A 60 -11.15 2.61 -3.49
CA CYS A 60 -10.66 1.28 -3.87
C CYS A 60 -11.78 0.43 -4.47
N LYS A 61 -12.26 0.83 -5.64
CA LYS A 61 -13.07 -0.02 -6.52
C LYS A 61 -12.24 -0.56 -7.66
#